data_AF-A0A8S3KFV7-F1
#
_entry.id   AF-A0A8S3KFV7-F1
#
_cell.length_a   1.000
_cell.length_b   1.000
_cell.length_c   1.000
_cell.angle_alpha   90.00
_cell.angle_beta   90.00
_cell.angle_gamma   90.00
#
_symmetry.space_group_name_H-M   'P 1'
#
loop_
_entity.id
_entity.type
_entity.pdbx_description
1 polymer ?
#
loop_
_entity_poly.entity_id
_entity_poly.type
_entity_poly.pdbx_seq_one_letter_code
_entity_poly.pdbx_strand_id
1 'polypeptide(L)'
;MVDHIEKKIIKSNSTWIFIGSSFGGLVSTLVTQRQPKLIHSLVLLAPALNPLELWTSKINVEQWKKDGFMNFFNQNTQRDESIDYGFLLDLQTYSSYPVVTTCPITIIHGIHDDVVP
;
A
#
# COMPACT_ATOMS: atom_id res chain seq x y z
N MET A 1 -7.49 -4.70 -3.15
CA MET A 1 -6.84 -3.98 -4.28
C MET A 1 -5.75 -4.81 -4.95
N VAL A 2 -4.80 -5.38 -4.20
CA VAL A 2 -3.71 -6.24 -4.70
C VAL A 2 -4.23 -7.33 -5.66
N ASP A 3 -5.19 -8.16 -5.21
CA ASP A 3 -5.73 -9.27 -6.01
C ASP A 3 -6.42 -8.79 -7.32
N HIS A 4 -7.03 -7.61 -7.29
CA HIS A 4 -7.67 -7.05 -8.48
C HIS A 4 -6.63 -6.66 -9.55
N ILE A 5 -5.54 -6.01 -9.12
CA ILE A 5 -4.43 -5.62 -10.01
C ILE A 5 -3.73 -6.87 -10.53
N GLU A 6 -3.44 -7.84 -9.66
CA GLU A 6 -2.83 -9.13 -10.01
C GLU A 6 -3.63 -9.85 -11.10
N LYS A 7 -4.93 -10.02 -10.92
CA LYS A 7 -5.82 -10.64 -11.93
C LYS A 7 -5.77 -9.90 -13.26
N LYS A 8 -5.72 -8.56 -13.23
CA LYS A 8 -5.68 -7.73 -14.44
C LYS A 8 -4.37 -7.91 -15.20
N ILE A 9 -3.22 -7.92 -14.53
CA ILE A 9 -1.93 -8.08 -15.20
C ILE A 9 -1.73 -9.50 -15.74
N ILE A 10 -2.16 -10.53 -15.01
CA ILE A 10 -2.09 -11.93 -15.48
C ILE A 10 -2.92 -12.07 -16.76
N LYS A 11 -4.15 -11.53 -16.77
CA LYS A 11 -5.03 -11.58 -17.95
C LYS A 11 -4.44 -10.88 -19.17
N SER A 12 -3.67 -9.80 -18.97
CA SER A 12 -3.07 -9.04 -20.07
C SER A 12 -1.94 -9.79 -20.79
N ASN A 13 -1.33 -10.79 -20.14
CA ASN A 13 -0.15 -11.52 -20.61
C ASN A 13 0.96 -10.62 -21.20
N SER A 14 1.11 -9.42 -20.63
CA SER A 14 2.07 -8.40 -21.03
C SER A 14 3.07 -8.16 -19.90
N THR A 15 4.21 -7.59 -20.23
CA THR A 15 5.19 -7.13 -19.24
C THR A 15 4.86 -5.71 -18.79
N TRP A 16 5.00 -5.43 -17.49
CA TRP A 16 4.60 -4.16 -16.88
C TRP A 16 5.76 -3.43 -16.23
N ILE A 17 5.69 -2.11 -16.23
CA ILE A 17 6.44 -1.24 -15.32
C ILE A 17 5.44 -0.70 -14.31
N PHE A 18 5.73 -0.88 -13.03
CA PHE A 18 4.89 -0.35 -11.96
C PHE A 18 5.46 0.93 -11.40
N ILE A 19 4.57 1.91 -11.20
CA ILE A 19 4.87 3.18 -10.52
C ILE A 19 3.86 3.30 -9.38
N GLY A 20 4.33 3.18 -8.15
CA GLY A 20 3.50 3.23 -6.95
C GLY A 20 3.91 4.40 -6.06
N SER A 21 2.94 5.18 -5.59
CA SER A 21 3.15 6.28 -4.64
C SER A 21 2.45 6.01 -3.31
N SER A 22 3.08 6.33 -2.17
CA SER A 22 2.49 6.16 -0.84
C SER A 22 1.93 4.74 -0.65
N PHE A 23 0.64 4.59 -0.37
CA PHE A 23 -0.04 3.30 -0.27
C PHE A 23 0.00 2.48 -1.57
N GLY A 24 0.00 3.15 -2.73
CA GLY A 24 0.23 2.50 -4.03
C GLY A 24 1.60 1.83 -4.11
N GLY A 25 2.61 2.34 -3.40
CA GLY A 25 3.93 1.72 -3.31
C GLY A 25 3.89 0.33 -2.67
N LEU A 26 3.13 0.16 -1.57
CA LEU A 26 2.88 -1.14 -0.96
C LEU A 26 2.24 -2.11 -1.95
N VAL A 27 1.17 -1.66 -2.60
CA VAL A 27 0.36 -2.48 -3.50
C VAL A 27 1.18 -2.94 -4.71
N SER A 28 1.91 -2.01 -5.34
CA SER A 28 2.81 -2.32 -6.44
C SER A 28 3.91 -3.29 -6.02
N THR A 29 4.47 -3.13 -4.82
CA THR A 29 5.49 -4.04 -4.28
C THR A 29 4.92 -5.44 -4.08
N LEU A 30 3.78 -5.58 -3.41
CA LEU A 30 3.12 -6.87 -3.17
C LEU A 30 2.80 -7.62 -4.47
N VAL A 31 2.23 -6.93 -5.46
CA VAL A 31 1.93 -7.56 -6.75
C VAL A 31 3.24 -7.94 -7.48
N THR A 32 4.28 -7.13 -7.39
CA THR A 32 5.60 -7.43 -7.96
C THR A 32 6.20 -8.70 -7.35
N GLN A 33 6.09 -8.87 -6.03
CA GLN A 33 6.57 -10.07 -5.34
C GLN A 33 5.78 -11.33 -5.73
N ARG A 34 4.46 -11.19 -5.94
CA ARG A 34 3.60 -12.31 -6.37
C ARG A 34 3.82 -12.70 -7.83
N GLN A 35 4.11 -11.73 -8.70
CA GLN A 35 4.23 -11.91 -10.14
C GLN A 35 5.58 -11.40 -10.71
N PRO A 36 6.73 -11.88 -10.20
CA PRO A 36 8.03 -11.29 -10.52
C PRO A 36 8.43 -11.43 -11.99
N LYS A 37 7.84 -12.39 -12.71
CA LYS A 37 8.08 -12.60 -14.15
C LYS A 37 7.34 -11.61 -15.04
N LEU A 38 6.26 -11.01 -14.54
CA LEU A 38 5.43 -10.08 -15.31
C LEU A 38 5.83 -8.62 -15.11
N ILE A 39 6.65 -8.33 -14.08
CA ILE A 39 7.08 -6.97 -13.76
C ILE A 39 8.54 -6.78 -14.20
N HIS A 40 8.74 -5.87 -15.16
CA HIS A 40 10.06 -5.52 -15.66
C HIS A 40 10.81 -4.57 -14.72
N SER A 41 10.10 -3.63 -14.10
CA SER A 41 10.68 -2.64 -13.20
C SER A 41 9.64 -2.08 -12.24
N LEU A 42 10.10 -1.68 -11.05
CA LEU A 42 9.29 -1.08 -9.99
C LEU A 42 9.85 0.29 -9.61
N VAL A 43 9.04 1.33 -9.73
CA VAL A 43 9.35 2.69 -9.28
C VAL A 43 8.45 3.04 -8.10
N LEU A 44 9.05 3.42 -6.99
CA LEU A 44 8.39 3.73 -5.73
C LEU A 44 8.62 5.18 -5.34
N LEU A 45 7.53 5.91 -5.13
CA LEU A 45 7.53 7.32 -4.72
C LEU A 45 6.98 7.40 -3.29
N ALA A 46 7.78 7.85 -2.33
CA ALA A 46 7.41 7.91 -0.91
C ALA A 46 6.64 6.66 -0.41
N PRO A 47 7.16 5.43 -0.60
CA PRO A 47 6.34 4.23 -0.46
C PRO A 47 6.04 3.88 0.99
N ALA A 48 4.76 3.69 1.33
CA ALA A 48 4.33 3.23 2.65
C ALA A 48 4.43 1.70 2.75
N LEU A 49 5.65 1.14 2.77
CA LEU A 49 5.90 -0.32 2.77
C LEU A 49 5.55 -1.02 4.10
N ASN A 50 5.43 -0.26 5.20
CA ASN A 50 5.00 -0.77 6.49
C ASN A 50 3.88 0.12 7.08
N PRO A 51 2.70 0.16 6.43
CA PRO A 51 1.64 1.07 6.82
C PRO A 51 1.00 0.67 8.16
N LEU A 52 1.08 -0.60 8.56
CA LEU A 52 0.49 -1.09 9.80
C LEU A 52 1.12 -0.38 11.00
N GLU A 53 2.45 -0.34 11.08
CA GLU A 53 3.18 0.35 12.15
C GLU A 53 2.91 1.86 12.16
N LEU A 54 2.84 2.48 10.98
CA LEU A 54 2.52 3.90 10.84
C LEU A 54 1.13 4.26 11.36
N TRP A 55 0.15 3.36 11.18
CA TRP A 55 -1.23 3.62 11.57
C TRP A 55 -1.46 3.30 13.05
N THR A 56 -0.92 2.16 13.53
CA THR A 56 -1.09 1.75 14.93
C THR A 56 -0.38 2.69 15.91
N SER A 57 0.63 3.45 15.45
CA SER A 57 1.29 4.48 16.26
C SER A 57 0.54 5.81 16.32
N LYS A 58 -0.32 6.11 15.34
CA LYS A 58 -1.04 7.40 15.22
C LYS A 58 -2.51 7.34 15.64
N ILE A 59 -3.11 6.15 15.70
CA ILE A 59 -4.56 5.96 15.86
C ILE A 59 -4.85 5.08 17.08
N ASN A 60 -5.96 5.35 17.78
CA ASN A 60 -6.48 4.45 18.81
C ASN A 60 -7.15 3.21 18.19
N VAL A 61 -6.37 2.14 18.03
CA VAL A 61 -6.80 0.88 17.41
C VAL A 61 -7.94 0.21 18.17
N GLU A 62 -7.91 0.22 19.50
CA GLU A 62 -8.96 -0.41 20.31
C GLU A 62 -10.30 0.29 20.15
N GLN A 63 -10.29 1.62 20.06
CA GLN A 63 -11.49 2.40 19.79
C GLN A 63 -12.02 2.11 18.36
N TRP A 64 -11.14 2.09 17.36
CA TRP A 64 -11.53 1.78 15.98
C TRP A 64 -12.13 0.36 15.87
N LYS A 65 -11.53 -0.62 16.54
CA LYS A 65 -12.06 -1.99 16.62
C LYS A 65 -13.45 -2.03 17.25
N LYS A 66 -13.66 -1.29 18.34
CA LYS A 66 -14.93 -1.23 19.06
C LYS A 66 -16.03 -0.58 18.22
N ASP A 67 -15.70 0.51 17.54
CA ASP A 67 -16.67 1.28 16.75
C ASP A 67 -16.93 0.65 15.37
N GLY A 68 -16.00 -0.18 14.89
CA GLY A 68 -16.02 -0.82 13.57
C GLY A 68 -15.57 0.11 12.44
N PHE A 69 -15.54 1.42 12.66
CA PHE A 69 -15.08 2.41 11.69
C PHE A 69 -14.28 3.53 12.36
N MET A 70 -13.37 4.13 11.60
CA MET A 70 -12.63 5.33 11.97
C MET A 70 -13.07 6.46 11.05
N ASN A 71 -13.59 7.54 11.63
CA ASN A 71 -13.95 8.73 10.88
C ASN A 71 -12.74 9.66 10.75
N PHE A 72 -12.59 10.28 9.58
CA PHE A 72 -11.57 11.29 9.32
C PHE A 72 -12.11 12.32 8.32
N PHE A 73 -11.60 13.54 8.40
CA PHE A 73 -11.92 14.56 7.41
C PHE A 73 -11.01 14.38 6.18
N ASN A 74 -11.60 14.07 5.03
CA ASN A 74 -10.86 13.90 3.78
C ASN A 74 -10.66 15.27 3.11
N GLN A 75 -9.41 15.75 3.09
CA GLN A 75 -9.05 17.04 2.50
C GLN A 75 -9.29 17.11 0.98
N ASN A 76 -9.30 15.97 0.28
CA ASN A 76 -9.54 15.95 -1.17
C ASN A 76 -11.03 16.07 -1.50
N THR A 77 -11.89 15.40 -0.71
CA THR A 77 -13.34 15.39 -0.93
C THR A 77 -14.08 16.42 -0.08
N GLN A 78 -13.39 17.12 0.83
CA GLN A 78 -13.92 18.15 1.73
C GLN A 78 -15.12 17.68 2.55
N ARG A 79 -15.08 16.43 3.02
CA ARG A 79 -16.14 15.82 3.84
C ARG A 79 -15.57 14.78 4.80
N ASP A 80 -16.38 14.46 5.81
CA ASP A 80 -16.09 13.32 6.67
C ASP A 80 -16.28 12.02 5.89
N GLU A 81 -15.28 11.15 5.99
CA GLU A 81 -15.29 9.80 5.45
C GLU A 81 -14.91 8.81 6.54
N SER A 82 -15.29 7.56 6.34
CA SER A 82 -15.06 6.49 7.29
C SER A 82 -14.21 5.37 6.67
N ILE A 83 -13.32 4.81 7.48
CA ILE A 83 -12.53 3.62 7.13
C ILE A 83 -12.98 2.47 8.00
N ASP A 84 -13.43 1.38 7.38
CA ASP A 84 -13.82 0.15 8.05
C ASP A 84 -12.63 -0.50 8.76
N TYR A 85 -12.84 -1.04 9.97
CA TYR A 85 -11.79 -1.72 10.73
C TYR A 85 -11.20 -2.93 9.98
N GLY A 86 -11.96 -3.55 9.08
CA GLY A 86 -11.49 -4.57 8.15
C GLY A 86 -10.31 -4.11 7.29
N PHE A 87 -10.14 -2.81 7.06
CA PHE A 87 -8.94 -2.28 6.40
C PHE A 87 -7.66 -2.57 7.20
N LEU A 88 -7.70 -2.43 8.53
CA LEU A 88 -6.55 -2.76 9.39
C LEU A 88 -6.30 -4.27 9.40
N LEU A 89 -7.36 -5.08 9.39
CA LEU A 89 -7.24 -6.55 9.30
C LEU A 89 -6.60 -6.97 7.98
N ASP A 90 -7.00 -6.35 6.86
CA ASP A 90 -6.35 -6.56 5.57
C ASP A 90 -4.85 -6.20 5.67
N LEU A 91 -4.50 -5.03 6.20
CA LEU A 91 -3.10 -4.62 6.36
C LEU A 91 -2.24 -5.63 7.14
N GLN A 92 -2.81 -6.32 8.14
CA GLN A 92 -2.11 -7.37 8.88
C GLN A 92 -1.81 -8.60 8.01
N THR A 93 -2.64 -8.88 7.01
CA THR A 93 -2.43 -9.99 6.07
C THR A 93 -1.47 -9.65 4.92
N TYR A 94 -1.36 -8.37 4.57
CA TYR A 94 -0.57 -7.88 3.45
C TYR A 94 0.74 -7.21 3.92
N SER A 95 1.75 -8.03 4.26
CA SER A 95 3.12 -7.55 4.51
C SER A 95 3.95 -7.60 3.22
N SER A 96 4.58 -6.48 2.85
CA SER A 96 5.59 -6.47 1.78
C SER A 96 7.00 -6.79 2.28
N TYR A 97 7.18 -6.99 3.59
CA TYR A 97 8.50 -7.28 4.17
C TYR A 97 8.71 -8.78 4.47
N PRO A 98 9.89 -9.33 4.13
CA PRO A 98 10.95 -8.70 3.32
C PRO A 98 10.53 -8.52 1.85
N VAL A 99 10.98 -7.43 1.22
CA VAL A 99 10.74 -7.19 -0.21
C VAL A 99 11.64 -8.12 -1.01
N VAL A 100 11.05 -9.13 -1.66
CA VAL A 100 11.78 -10.14 -2.45
C VAL A 100 11.29 -10.12 -3.90
N THR A 101 12.08 -9.52 -4.79
CA THR A 101 11.83 -9.50 -6.23
C THR A 101 13.15 -9.52 -7.01
N THR A 102 13.09 -9.90 -8.29
CA THR A 102 14.22 -9.96 -9.20
C THR A 102 14.32 -8.77 -10.15
N CYS A 103 13.29 -7.93 -10.23
CA CYS A 103 13.30 -6.75 -11.10
C CYS A 103 14.08 -5.59 -10.47
N PRO A 104 14.66 -4.69 -11.28
CA PRO A 104 15.19 -3.43 -10.79
C PRO A 104 14.13 -2.63 -10.01
N ILE A 105 14.55 -1.98 -8.92
CA ILE A 105 13.70 -1.11 -8.10
C ILE A 105 14.35 0.28 -8.02
N THR A 106 13.56 1.32 -8.26
CA THR A 106 13.93 2.71 -8.00
C THR A 106 13.06 3.25 -6.86
N ILE A 107 13.68 3.78 -5.81
CA ILE A 107 12.97 4.40 -4.68
C ILE A 107 13.33 5.88 -4.65
N ILE A 108 12.31 6.73 -4.66
CA ILE A 108 12.42 8.17 -4.50
C ILE A 108 11.63 8.53 -3.25
N HIS A 109 12.31 9.02 -2.21
CA HIS A 109 11.70 9.32 -0.93
C HIS A 109 12.28 10.62 -0.37
N GLY A 110 11.42 11.51 0.14
CA GLY A 110 11.82 12.80 0.70
C GLY A 110 12.30 12.63 2.14
N ILE A 111 13.46 13.17 2.49
CA ILE A 111 14.03 13.05 3.85
C ILE A 111 13.26 13.85 4.94
N HIS A 112 12.21 14.57 4.54
CA HIS A 112 11.37 15.41 5.39
C HIS A 112 9.89 15.06 5.19
N ASP A 113 9.59 13.81 4.83
CA ASP A 113 8.22 13.34 4.68
C ASP A 113 7.61 13.00 6.05
N ASP A 114 6.77 13.90 6.57
CA ASP A 114 6.11 13.70 7.87
C ASP A 114 4.90 12.73 7.79
N VAL A 115 4.48 12.35 6.57
CA VAL A 115 3.35 11.45 6.34
C VAL A 115 3.82 10.00 6.32
N VAL A 116 4.84 9.71 5.51
CA VAL A 116 5.54 8.43 5.43
C VAL A 116 7.02 8.71 5.71
N PRO A 117 7.48 8.55 6.97
CA PRO A 117 8.87 8.80 7.35
C PRO A 117 9.88 7.80 6.81
#